data_AF-A0A820INR1-F1
#
_entry.id   AF-A0A820INR1-F1
#
_cell.length_a   1.000
_cell.length_b   1.000
_cell.length_c   1.000
_cell.angle_alpha   90.00
_cell.angle_beta   90.00
_cell.angle_gamma   90.00
#
_symmetry.space_group_name_H-M   'P 1'
#
loop_
_entity.id
_entity.type
_entity.pdbx_description
1 polymer ?
#
loop_
_entity_poly.entity_id
_entity_poly.type
_entity_poly.pdbx_seq_one_letter_code
_entity_poly.pdbx_strand_id
1 'polypeptide(L)'
;MLDFEQACICIFDRSFPNVLGSGCYFHLRQSIHRKLQALGHQNKYENDPEFSHNIHKIAALAFLKPDDVAKGFEDLSMNLDDEYQTVLHYFEETYIGRLRANHTRRKPMFTIGFWIHIRSGQVPKSKKKNERFEKRLLHLISNPHQDILTQLDSIANNITL
;
A
#
# COMPACT_ATOMS: atom_id res chain seq x y z
N MET A 1 12.23 5.31 -9.50
CA MET A 1 10.90 4.99 -8.95
C MET A 1 9.87 5.58 -9.89
N LEU A 2 8.80 4.84 -10.15
CA LEU A 2 7.79 5.21 -11.16
C LEU A 2 6.49 5.65 -10.50
N ASP A 3 5.78 6.54 -11.19
CA ASP A 3 4.40 6.86 -10.89
C ASP A 3 3.47 5.69 -11.19
N PHE A 4 2.38 5.62 -10.43
CA PHE A 4 1.30 4.64 -10.61
C PHE A 4 0.35 5.08 -11.72
N GLU A 5 0.91 5.21 -12.92
CA GLU A 5 0.17 5.46 -14.15
C GLU A 5 0.60 4.45 -15.20
N GLN A 6 -0.39 3.79 -15.80
CA GLN A 6 -0.14 2.73 -16.79
C GLN A 6 0.70 3.23 -17.95
N ALA A 7 0.49 4.48 -18.39
CA ALA A 7 1.26 5.10 -19.46
C ALA A 7 2.74 5.27 -19.08
N CYS A 8 3.03 5.72 -17.85
CA CYS A 8 4.40 5.87 -17.35
C CYS A 8 5.16 4.54 -17.33
N ILE A 9 4.51 3.46 -16.86
CA ILE A 9 5.10 2.12 -16.88
C ILE A 9 5.32 1.64 -18.32
N CYS A 10 4.32 1.77 -19.19
CA CYS A 10 4.46 1.34 -20.58
C CYS A 10 5.60 2.07 -21.31
N ILE A 11 5.78 3.37 -21.08
CA ILE A 11 6.88 4.16 -21.66
C ILE A 11 8.21 3.72 -21.05
N PHE A 12 8.26 3.51 -19.73
CA PHE A 12 9.46 3.05 -19.05
C PHE A 12 9.91 1.68 -19.58
N ASP A 13 9.02 0.70 -19.65
CA ASP A 13 9.32 -0.65 -20.11
C ASP A 13 9.79 -0.66 -21.57
N ARG A 14 9.26 0.23 -22.42
CA ARG A 14 9.72 0.41 -23.81
C ARG A 14 11.11 1.04 -23.90
N SER A 15 11.40 1.98 -23.00
CA SER A 15 12.66 2.74 -23.01
C SER A 15 13.80 1.99 -22.32
N PHE A 16 13.47 1.14 -21.35
CA PHE A 16 14.40 0.41 -20.49
C PHE A 16 13.98 -1.06 -20.31
N PRO A 17 13.94 -1.87 -21.38
CA PRO A 17 13.36 -3.22 -21.35
C PRO A 17 14.06 -4.20 -20.40
N ASN A 18 15.30 -3.89 -20.01
CA ASN A 18 16.11 -4.73 -19.12
C ASN A 18 16.17 -4.21 -17.68
N VAL A 19 15.44 -3.13 -17.36
CA VAL A 19 15.43 -2.52 -16.02
C VAL A 19 14.10 -2.81 -15.35
N LEU A 20 14.15 -3.36 -14.14
CA LEU A 20 12.96 -3.56 -13.33
C LEU A 20 12.54 -2.24 -12.69
N GLY A 21 11.45 -1.66 -13.19
CA GLY A 21 10.79 -0.53 -12.56
C GLY A 21 10.19 -0.92 -11.20
N SER A 22 10.07 0.07 -10.31
CA SER A 22 9.25 -0.08 -9.10
C SER A 22 8.57 1.20 -8.70
N GLY A 23 7.39 1.05 -8.15
CA GLY A 23 6.75 2.06 -7.34
C GLY A 23 7.45 2.20 -5.98
N CYS A 24 6.98 3.17 -5.21
CA CYS A 24 7.33 3.30 -3.81
C CYS A 24 6.10 3.70 -3.00
N TYR A 25 6.21 3.63 -1.68
CA TYR A 25 5.15 4.06 -0.78
C TYR A 25 4.68 5.51 -1.01
N PHE A 26 5.60 6.42 -1.30
CA PHE A 26 5.26 7.82 -1.59
C PHE A 26 4.36 7.96 -2.83
N HIS A 27 4.74 7.35 -3.97
CA HIS A 27 3.92 7.37 -5.19
C HIS A 27 2.62 6.56 -5.01
N LEU A 28 2.63 5.51 -4.18
CA LEU A 28 1.42 4.75 -3.87
C LEU A 28 0.40 5.65 -3.17
N ARG A 29 0.81 6.39 -2.13
CA ARG A 29 -0.07 7.34 -1.46
C ARG A 29 -0.54 8.46 -2.38
N GLN A 30 0.33 8.98 -3.24
CA GLN A 30 -0.10 9.97 -4.24
C GLN A 30 -1.19 9.42 -5.15
N SER A 31 -1.06 8.17 -5.62
CA SER A 31 -2.08 7.53 -6.45
C SER A 31 -3.42 7.37 -5.72
N ILE A 32 -3.38 7.00 -4.44
CA ILE A 32 -4.58 6.87 -3.59
C ILE A 32 -5.20 8.26 -3.40
N HIS A 33 -4.40 9.28 -3.11
CA HIS A 33 -4.86 10.65 -2.96
C HIS A 33 -5.52 11.19 -4.23
N ARG A 34 -4.90 11.00 -5.40
CA ARG A 34 -5.52 11.35 -6.70
C ARG A 34 -6.87 10.64 -6.89
N LYS A 35 -6.96 9.37 -6.49
CA LYS A 35 -8.23 8.65 -6.54
C LYS A 35 -9.27 9.23 -5.57
N LEU A 36 -8.89 9.56 -4.35
CA LEU A 36 -9.78 10.19 -3.37
C LEU A 36 -10.32 11.53 -3.87
N GLN A 37 -9.47 12.35 -4.49
CA GLN A 37 -9.88 13.59 -5.14
C GLN A 37 -10.92 13.32 -6.25
N ALA A 38 -10.65 12.36 -7.13
CA ALA A 38 -11.57 11.98 -8.20
C ALA A 38 -12.92 11.42 -7.69
N LEU A 39 -12.94 10.85 -6.48
CA LEU A 39 -14.15 10.36 -5.81
C LEU A 39 -14.86 11.45 -4.98
N GLY A 40 -14.33 12.67 -4.90
CA GLY A 40 -14.88 13.75 -4.07
C GLY A 40 -14.60 13.63 -2.57
N HIS A 41 -13.69 12.73 -2.17
CA HIS A 41 -13.34 12.51 -0.76
C HIS A 41 -12.23 13.42 -0.23
N GLN A 42 -11.74 14.39 -1.01
CA GLN A 42 -10.62 15.25 -0.59
C GLN A 42 -10.92 15.99 0.71
N ASN A 43 -12.05 16.71 0.79
CA ASN A 43 -12.39 17.48 1.97
C ASN A 43 -12.53 16.58 3.21
N LYS A 44 -13.12 15.38 3.04
CA LYS A 44 -13.24 14.41 4.12
C LYS A 44 -11.88 13.89 4.56
N TYR A 45 -11.00 13.52 3.63
CA TYR A 45 -9.64 13.09 3.93
C TYR A 45 -8.81 14.13 4.71
N GLU A 46 -9.04 15.42 4.45
CA GLU A 46 -8.33 16.52 5.12
C GLU A 46 -8.91 16.85 6.51
N ASN A 47 -10.23 16.70 6.71
CA ASN A 47 -10.92 17.21 7.89
C ASN A 47 -11.49 16.12 8.83
N ASP A 48 -11.49 14.86 8.40
CA ASP A 48 -11.94 13.71 9.18
C ASP A 48 -10.74 12.81 9.52
N PRO A 49 -10.23 12.87 10.77
CA PRO A 49 -9.10 12.06 11.19
C PRO A 49 -9.34 10.55 11.09
N GLU A 50 -10.57 10.08 11.31
CA GLU A 50 -10.91 8.66 11.25
C GLU A 50 -10.89 8.16 9.81
N PHE A 51 -11.49 8.92 8.90
CA PHE A 51 -11.44 8.62 7.47
C PHE A 51 -10.00 8.60 6.97
N SER A 52 -9.21 9.64 7.27
CA SER A 52 -7.80 9.74 6.89
C SER A 52 -6.99 8.55 7.41
N HIS A 53 -7.22 8.18 8.66
CA HIS A 53 -6.58 7.05 9.31
C HIS A 53 -6.90 5.70 8.63
N ASN A 54 -8.16 5.47 8.24
CA ASN A 54 -8.55 4.26 7.52
C ASN A 54 -7.97 4.23 6.09
N ILE A 55 -7.84 5.37 5.41
CA ILE A 55 -7.07 5.46 4.16
C ILE A 55 -5.59 5.10 4.38
N HIS A 56 -4.99 5.57 5.47
CA HIS A 56 -3.60 5.22 5.81
C HIS A 56 -3.43 3.72 6.07
N LYS A 57 -4.41 3.05 6.69
CA LYS A 57 -4.41 1.58 6.83
C LYS A 57 -4.33 0.88 5.49
N ILE A 58 -5.12 1.32 4.50
CA ILE A 58 -5.10 0.76 3.14
C ILE A 58 -3.71 0.95 2.51
N ALA A 59 -3.13 2.15 2.60
CA ALA A 59 -1.79 2.40 2.09
C ALA A 59 -0.72 1.55 2.81
N ALA A 60 -0.88 1.31 4.10
CA ALA A 60 0.06 0.57 4.93
C ALA A 60 0.19 -0.92 4.56
N LEU A 61 -0.71 -1.46 3.74
CA LEU A 61 -0.56 -2.80 3.16
C LEU A 61 0.77 -2.97 2.39
N ALA A 62 1.38 -1.87 1.93
CA ALA A 62 2.71 -1.89 1.27
C ALA A 62 3.84 -2.40 2.17
N PHE A 63 3.62 -2.43 3.48
CA PHE A 63 4.59 -2.91 4.46
C PHE A 63 4.40 -4.38 4.84
N LEU A 64 3.38 -5.05 4.32
CA LEU A 64 3.23 -6.50 4.49
C LEU A 64 4.17 -7.25 3.55
N LYS A 65 4.45 -8.52 3.89
CA LYS A 65 5.12 -9.42 2.93
C LYS A 65 4.18 -9.66 1.75
N PRO A 66 4.73 -9.87 0.54
CA PRO A 66 3.90 -10.04 -0.66
C PRO A 66 2.81 -11.11 -0.50
N ASP A 67 3.11 -12.22 0.18
CA ASP A 67 2.16 -13.32 0.40
C ASP A 67 1.04 -12.96 1.40
N ASP A 68 1.30 -12.02 2.32
CA ASP A 68 0.37 -11.59 3.37
C ASP A 68 -0.55 -10.44 2.91
N VAL A 69 -0.19 -9.73 1.83
CA VAL A 69 -0.90 -8.52 1.35
C VAL A 69 -2.37 -8.79 1.04
N ALA A 70 -2.67 -9.87 0.29
CA ALA A 70 -4.03 -10.18 -0.11
C ALA A 70 -4.92 -10.49 1.10
N LYS A 71 -4.38 -11.25 2.06
CA LYS A 71 -5.10 -11.58 3.30
C LYS A 71 -5.31 -10.34 4.18
N GLY A 72 -4.27 -9.52 4.34
CA GLY A 72 -4.36 -8.27 5.09
C GLY A 72 -5.38 -7.29 4.50
N PHE A 73 -5.53 -7.25 3.17
CA PHE A 73 -6.58 -6.47 2.51
C PHE A 73 -7.98 -7.02 2.78
N GLU A 74 -8.19 -8.34 2.68
CA GLU A 74 -9.48 -8.96 2.98
C GLU A 74 -9.91 -8.67 4.42
N ASP A 75 -9.00 -8.86 5.37
CA ASP A 75 -9.26 -8.61 6.79
C ASP A 75 -9.57 -7.13 7.04
N LEU A 76 -8.82 -6.21 6.43
CA LEU A 76 -9.10 -4.78 6.52
C LEU A 76 -10.48 -4.44 5.93
N SER A 77 -10.81 -4.99 4.77
CA SER A 77 -12.05 -4.71 4.04
C SER A 77 -13.29 -5.18 4.80
N MET A 78 -13.19 -6.27 5.57
CA MET A 78 -14.28 -6.77 6.42
C MET A 78 -14.57 -5.89 7.65
N ASN A 79 -13.60 -5.06 8.05
CA ASN A 79 -13.68 -4.22 9.25
C ASN A 79 -13.94 -2.74 8.94
N LEU A 80 -14.05 -2.38 7.66
CA LEU A 80 -14.33 -1.02 7.24
C LEU A 80 -15.77 -0.90 6.75
N ASP A 81 -16.41 0.21 7.10
CA ASP A 81 -17.80 0.51 6.75
C ASP A 81 -17.99 0.71 5.24
N ASP A 82 -19.26 0.68 4.82
CA ASP A 82 -19.66 0.80 3.41
C ASP A 82 -19.12 2.05 2.71
N GLU A 83 -18.84 3.11 3.47
CA GLU A 83 -18.27 4.34 2.93
C GLU A 83 -16.89 4.16 2.27
N TYR A 84 -16.12 3.15 2.68
CA TYR A 84 -14.79 2.87 2.12
C TYR A 84 -14.84 1.97 0.90
N GLN A 85 -15.99 1.37 0.57
CA GLN A 85 -16.11 0.33 -0.46
C GLN A 85 -15.60 0.80 -1.83
N THR A 86 -15.87 2.05 -2.20
CA THR A 86 -15.40 2.59 -3.49
C THR A 86 -13.87 2.68 -3.56
N VAL A 87 -13.22 3.03 -2.44
CA VAL A 87 -11.76 3.11 -2.35
C VAL A 87 -11.15 1.72 -2.26
N LEU A 88 -11.75 0.81 -1.49
CA LEU A 88 -11.33 -0.58 -1.36
C LEU A 88 -11.42 -1.31 -2.68
N HIS A 89 -12.54 -1.16 -3.40
CA HIS A 89 -12.72 -1.73 -4.74
C HIS A 89 -11.63 -1.22 -5.68
N TYR A 90 -11.42 0.10 -5.73
CA TYR A 90 -10.34 0.67 -6.55
C TYR A 90 -8.98 0.07 -6.19
N PHE A 91 -8.67 -0.02 -4.91
CA PHE A 91 -7.40 -0.55 -4.44
C PHE A 91 -7.25 -2.03 -4.82
N GLU A 92 -8.29 -2.84 -4.65
CA GLU A 92 -8.30 -4.25 -5.04
C GLU A 92 -8.04 -4.40 -6.53
N GLU A 93 -8.77 -3.68 -7.39
CA GLU A 93 -8.59 -3.77 -8.84
C GLU A 93 -7.19 -3.36 -9.30
N THR A 94 -6.66 -2.31 -8.67
CA THR A 94 -5.43 -1.66 -9.11
C THR A 94 -4.18 -2.38 -8.61
N TYR A 95 -4.20 -2.90 -7.38
CA TYR A 95 -3.00 -3.35 -6.66
C TYR A 95 -2.97 -4.83 -6.28
N ILE A 96 -4.14 -5.47 -6.11
CA ILE A 96 -4.24 -6.84 -5.57
C ILE A 96 -4.76 -7.82 -6.62
N GLY A 97 -5.74 -7.39 -7.39
CA GLY A 97 -6.51 -8.18 -8.34
C GLY A 97 -7.71 -8.84 -7.67
N ARG A 98 -8.92 -8.60 -8.21
CA ARG A 98 -10.16 -9.17 -7.67
C ARG A 98 -10.13 -10.69 -7.58
N LEU A 99 -10.63 -11.23 -6.48
CA LEU A 99 -10.84 -12.67 -6.31
C LEU A 99 -11.92 -13.18 -7.28
N ARG A 100 -11.66 -14.31 -7.93
CA ARG A 100 -12.60 -15.00 -8.81
C ARG A 100 -13.26 -16.17 -8.07
N ALA A 101 -14.39 -16.65 -8.60
CA ALA A 101 -15.11 -17.80 -8.06
C ALA A 101 -14.25 -19.08 -7.96
N ASN A 102 -13.21 -19.22 -8.79
CA ASN A 102 -12.27 -20.35 -8.75
C ASN A 102 -11.09 -20.14 -7.78
N HIS A 103 -11.19 -19.18 -6.85
CA HIS A 103 -10.19 -18.83 -5.84
C HIS A 103 -8.86 -18.29 -6.42
N THR A 104 -8.82 -17.93 -7.71
CA THR A 104 -7.68 -17.23 -8.31
C THR A 104 -7.92 -15.72 -8.34
N ARG A 105 -6.87 -14.91 -8.26
CA ARG A 105 -6.97 -13.45 -8.39
C ARG A 105 -6.73 -13.02 -9.83
N ARG A 106 -7.47 -12.00 -10.29
CA ARG A 106 -7.18 -11.32 -11.56
C ARG A 106 -5.77 -10.72 -11.51
N LYS A 107 -5.13 -10.54 -12.67
CA LYS A 107 -3.89 -9.77 -12.73
C LYS A 107 -4.20 -8.30 -12.37
N PRO A 108 -3.60 -7.73 -11.31
CA PRO A 108 -3.75 -6.31 -11.01
C PRO A 108 -3.06 -5.44 -12.07
N MET A 109 -3.43 -4.16 -12.10
CA MET A 109 -2.73 -3.17 -12.94
C MET A 109 -1.25 -3.04 -12.53
N PHE A 110 -1.00 -3.00 -11.22
CA PHE A 110 0.34 -3.00 -10.65
C PHE A 110 0.50 -4.22 -9.73
N THR A 111 1.44 -5.09 -10.06
CA THR A 111 1.69 -6.31 -9.28
C THR A 111 2.18 -5.98 -7.87
N ILE A 112 1.88 -6.85 -6.89
CA ILE A 112 2.27 -6.64 -5.48
C ILE A 112 3.78 -6.33 -5.35
N GLY A 113 4.63 -7.10 -6.02
CA GLY A 113 6.08 -6.87 -6.03
C GLY A 113 6.54 -5.51 -6.56
N PHE A 114 5.71 -4.79 -7.32
CA PHE A 114 6.02 -3.47 -7.85
C PHE A 114 5.91 -2.38 -6.78
N TRP A 115 4.99 -2.53 -5.82
CA TRP A 115 4.59 -1.45 -4.90
C TRP A 115 4.84 -1.72 -3.42
N ILE A 116 5.11 -2.96 -3.03
CA ILE A 116 5.54 -3.27 -1.66
C ILE A 116 6.87 -2.57 -1.34
N HIS A 117 6.96 -2.09 -0.10
CA HIS A 117 8.17 -1.50 0.44
C HIS A 117 9.21 -2.57 0.78
N ILE A 118 8.77 -3.69 1.36
CA ILE A 118 9.65 -4.81 1.72
C ILE A 118 9.90 -5.67 0.49
N ARG A 119 11.00 -5.41 -0.21
CA ARG A 119 11.46 -6.29 -1.30
C ARG A 119 12.01 -7.60 -0.73
N SER A 120 11.65 -8.71 -1.35
CA SER A 120 12.21 -10.04 -1.07
C SER A 120 13.75 -9.96 -1.05
N GLY A 121 14.35 -10.09 0.13
CA GLY A 121 15.79 -9.90 0.37
C GLY A 121 16.15 -8.86 1.44
N GLN A 122 15.23 -7.94 1.79
CA GLN A 122 15.40 -6.96 2.87
C GLN A 122 14.58 -7.28 4.13
N VAL A 123 13.85 -8.40 4.14
CA VAL A 123 13.18 -8.91 5.34
C VAL A 123 14.25 -9.30 6.37
N PRO A 124 14.27 -8.70 7.56
CA PRO A 124 15.24 -9.10 8.57
C PRO A 124 14.95 -10.56 8.95
N LYS A 125 15.99 -11.40 8.93
CA LYS A 125 15.89 -12.85 9.16
C LYS A 125 15.34 -13.22 10.56
N SER A 126 15.20 -12.27 11.47
CA SER A 126 14.76 -12.52 12.85
C SER A 126 13.27 -12.22 13.07
N LYS A 127 12.54 -13.20 13.64
CA LYS A 127 11.13 -13.07 14.03
C LYS A 127 10.87 -11.84 14.92
N LYS A 128 11.77 -11.57 15.88
CA LYS A 128 11.65 -10.42 16.81
C LYS A 128 11.71 -9.05 16.12
N LYS A 129 12.52 -8.87 15.06
CA LYS A 129 12.59 -7.60 14.33
C LYS A 129 11.31 -7.37 13.52
N ASN A 130 10.75 -8.44 12.95
CA ASN A 130 9.46 -8.40 12.22
C ASN A 130 8.30 -8.07 13.17
N GLU A 131 8.19 -8.73 14.32
CA GLU A 131 7.14 -8.42 15.31
C GLU A 131 7.24 -6.98 15.84
N ARG A 132 8.47 -6.45 15.99
CA ARG A 132 8.68 -5.07 16.43
C ARG A 132 8.30 -4.07 15.34
N PHE A 133 8.55 -4.39 14.08
CA PHE A 133 8.11 -3.63 12.92
C PHE A 133 6.59 -3.60 12.84
N GLU A 134 5.95 -4.77 12.88
CA GLU A 134 4.49 -4.93 12.86
C GLU A 134 3.83 -4.19 14.03
N LYS A 135 4.33 -4.34 15.26
CA LYS A 135 3.81 -3.59 16.43
C LYS A 135 3.94 -2.08 16.29
N ARG A 136 5.05 -1.58 15.71
CA ARG A 136 5.24 -0.14 15.48
C ARG A 136 4.37 0.35 14.34
N LEU A 137 4.26 -0.38 13.24
CA LEU A 137 3.37 -0.07 12.13
C LEU A 137 1.91 -0.02 12.62
N LEU A 138 1.49 -0.98 13.44
CA LEU A 138 0.17 -0.98 14.09
C LEU A 138 -0.01 0.23 15.02
N HIS A 139 1.02 0.63 15.77
CA HIS A 139 0.98 1.81 16.64
C HIS A 139 0.88 3.13 15.85
N LEU A 140 1.61 3.23 14.74
CA LEU A 140 1.60 4.37 13.81
C LEU A 140 0.26 4.49 13.10
N ILE A 141 -0.26 3.35 12.65
CA ILE A 141 -1.60 3.24 12.12
C ILE A 141 -2.59 3.70 13.18
N SER A 142 -2.41 3.37 14.47
CA SER A 142 -3.37 3.69 15.54
C SER A 142 -3.36 5.15 16.04
N ASN A 143 -2.34 5.95 15.73
CA ASN A 143 -2.19 7.33 16.24
C ASN A 143 -2.01 8.34 15.09
N PRO A 144 -3.09 9.00 14.63
CA PRO A 144 -3.10 9.80 13.39
C PRO A 144 -2.38 11.16 13.47
N HIS A 145 -1.92 11.60 14.65
CA HIS A 145 -1.26 12.90 14.83
C HIS A 145 0.26 12.91 14.53
N GLN A 146 0.87 11.76 14.24
CA GLN A 146 2.30 11.69 13.98
C GLN A 146 2.58 11.60 12.49
N ASP A 147 3.62 12.30 12.03
CA ASP A 147 4.09 12.22 10.65
C ASP A 147 4.66 10.82 10.36
N ILE A 148 3.76 9.95 9.89
CA ILE A 148 3.98 8.54 9.58
C ILE A 148 5.20 8.34 8.66
N LEU A 149 5.52 9.31 7.78
CA LEU A 149 6.69 9.25 6.89
C LEU A 149 8.01 9.23 7.65
N THR A 150 8.23 10.22 8.51
CA THR A 150 9.48 10.40 9.25
C THR A 150 9.77 9.17 10.13
N GLN A 151 8.73 8.53 10.64
CA GLN A 151 8.85 7.33 11.48
C GLN A 151 9.02 6.04 10.67
N LEU A 152 8.34 5.88 9.52
CA LEU A 152 8.54 4.73 8.65
C LEU A 152 9.95 4.71 8.05
N ASP A 153 10.51 5.86 7.68
CA ASP A 153 11.90 5.98 7.23
C ASP A 153 12.89 5.62 8.35
N SER A 154 12.63 6.06 9.59
CA SER A 154 13.42 5.67 10.77
C SER A 154 13.38 4.16 11.02
N ILE A 155 12.24 3.52 10.75
CA ILE A 155 12.05 2.09 10.97
C ILE A 155 12.72 1.28 9.85
N ALA A 156 12.59 1.68 8.59
CA ALA A 156 13.25 1.05 7.45
C ALA A 156 14.78 1.02 7.65
N ASN A 157 15.35 2.13 8.12
CA ASN A 157 16.78 2.25 8.44
C ASN A 157 17.23 1.36 9.62
N ASN A 158 16.34 1.03 10.56
CA ASN A 158 16.63 0.15 11.70
C ASN A 158 16.53 -1.35 11.36
N ILE A 159 15.95 -1.69 10.22
CA ILE A 159 15.84 -3.08 9.74
C ILE A 159 17.08 -3.48 8.94
N THR A 160 17.77 -2.52 8.33
CA THR A 160 18.94 -2.73 7.47
C THR A 160 20.27 -2.88 8.22
N LEU A 161 20.27 -2.87 9.57
CA LEU A 161 21.41 -3.18 10.44
C LEU A 161 21.23 -4.52 11.16
#